data_AF-A0A919BLI9-F1
#
_entry.id   AF-A0A919BLI9-F1
#
_cell.length_a   1.000
_cell.length_b   1.000
_cell.length_c   1.000
_cell.angle_alpha   90.00
_cell.angle_beta   90.00
_cell.angle_gamma   90.00
#
_symmetry.space_group_name_H-M   'P 1'
#
loop_
_entity.id
_entity.type
_entity.pdbx_description
1 polymer ?
#
loop_
_entity_poly.entity_id
_entity_poly.type
_entity_poly.pdbx_seq_one_letter_code
_entity_poly.pdbx_strand_id
1 'polypeptide(L)'
;MSEEIEQEEAKLKRITIKTETGSKWFDDPEKLLAWVQQQRQSYGFHSNVSQRYQMQQLFSTFDGSWNNLQKQITQGLQRFKNDPDIYNTRVEQFSQEFANLLKHKQLFTDEAPFYDFIQRQASKSNEFGLAAIAVVFDVNVAQIDRKMYQGLQEADAYISGNEDRVRDEADSLQMLKERWDIEFEEQRNKLTSDFNIELVELIEHKVNADKLIKKWDDQTEAQSVDLETHKEQFKSAFDDELLSSKKDLENLTKTYDDKLALHAAVKYWGIQKDNNRNKAIGFGVVMIVMIIAVVTTLMIFVDSHLNTTIKDVALNKLITVAAITTFGIWLIKVAANIFMSHLHLATDAQERRTMIHTYLALTRKGQGPKEEDRQLILQTLFRPSTTDMVKNDQGPTQLVDLINRLSPKQ
;
A
#
# COMPACT_ATOMS: atom_id res chain seq x y z
N MET A 1 9.48 7.20 -11.02
CA MET A 1 10.12 7.98 -12.10
C MET A 1 11.09 8.90 -11.39
N SER A 2 12.22 8.33 -11.03
CA SER A 2 13.22 8.98 -10.18
C SER A 2 14.21 9.65 -11.13
N GLU A 3 14.44 10.94 -10.92
CA GLU A 3 15.45 11.73 -11.62
C GLU A 3 16.84 11.17 -11.30
N GLU A 4 17.29 10.17 -12.07
CA GLU A 4 18.72 10.00 -12.34
C GLU A 4 19.06 11.01 -13.43
N ILE A 5 19.38 12.23 -12.98
CA ILE A 5 20.12 13.17 -13.81
C ILE A 5 21.48 12.52 -14.03
N GLU A 6 21.64 11.97 -15.22
CA GLU A 6 22.89 11.54 -15.83
C GLU A 6 23.93 12.65 -15.57
N GLN A 7 24.77 12.45 -14.56
CA GLN A 7 25.97 13.28 -14.41
C GLN A 7 26.82 12.94 -15.63
N GLU A 8 26.89 13.84 -16.60
CA GLU A 8 27.90 13.79 -17.65
C GLU A 8 29.26 13.62 -16.97
N GLU A 9 29.79 12.38 -16.96
CA GLU A 9 31.14 12.12 -16.51
C GLU A 9 32.08 12.98 -17.36
N ALA A 10 32.66 14.02 -16.75
CA ALA A 10 33.62 14.88 -17.41
C ALA A 10 34.77 14.01 -17.95
N LYS A 11 34.82 13.84 -19.28
CA LYS A 11 35.83 13.00 -19.92
C LYS A 11 37.22 13.66 -19.80
N LEU A 12 38.23 12.85 -19.47
CA LEU A 12 39.62 13.29 -19.44
C LEU A 12 40.07 13.73 -20.85
N LYS A 13 40.60 14.95 -20.95
CA LYS A 13 41.20 15.47 -22.19
C LYS A 13 42.48 14.70 -22.50
N ARG A 14 42.67 14.37 -23.78
CA ARG A 14 43.98 13.87 -24.24
C ARG A 14 45.02 14.97 -24.13
N ILE A 15 46.25 14.59 -23.76
CA ILE A 15 47.34 15.55 -23.67
C ILE A 15 47.84 15.83 -25.08
N THR A 16 47.61 17.04 -25.61
CA THR A 16 48.00 17.39 -26.98
C THR A 16 49.03 18.51 -26.94
N ILE A 17 50.21 18.28 -27.50
CA ILE A 17 51.28 19.28 -27.62
C ILE A 17 51.50 19.66 -29.08
N LYS A 18 51.86 20.92 -29.32
CA LYS A 18 52.30 21.40 -30.64
C LYS A 18 53.81 21.35 -30.70
N THR A 19 54.35 20.57 -31.63
CA THR A 19 55.79 20.44 -31.89
C THR A 19 56.19 21.36 -33.06
N GLU A 20 57.47 21.32 -33.44
CA GLU A 20 58.03 22.14 -34.51
C GLU A 20 57.43 21.83 -35.89
N THR A 21 57.04 20.57 -36.12
CA THR A 21 56.48 20.10 -37.40
C THR A 21 54.98 19.86 -37.37
N GLY A 22 54.38 19.72 -36.18
CA GLY A 22 52.94 19.46 -36.10
C GLY A 22 52.40 19.39 -34.69
N SER A 23 51.62 18.35 -34.42
CA SER A 23 51.07 18.08 -33.09
C SER A 23 51.29 16.61 -32.75
N LYS A 24 51.44 16.35 -31.45
CA LYS A 24 51.55 15.01 -30.87
C LYS A 24 50.60 14.90 -29.70
N TRP A 25 50.00 13.73 -29.50
CA TRP A 25 49.14 13.50 -28.36
C TRP A 25 49.54 12.27 -27.56
N PHE A 26 49.09 12.26 -26.30
CA PHE A 26 49.28 11.17 -25.36
C PHE A 26 47.93 10.90 -24.66
N ASP A 27 47.53 9.64 -24.64
CA ASP A 27 46.37 9.14 -23.89
C ASP A 27 46.68 9.02 -22.39
N ASP A 28 47.97 8.99 -22.03
CA ASP A 28 48.41 8.69 -20.69
C ASP A 28 49.63 9.55 -20.25
N PRO A 29 49.60 10.18 -19.05
CA PRO A 29 50.73 10.94 -18.52
C PRO A 29 52.05 10.16 -18.41
N GLU A 30 51.99 8.85 -18.19
CA GLU A 30 53.16 7.96 -18.12
C GLU A 30 53.88 7.90 -19.47
N LYS A 31 53.13 7.81 -20.57
CA LYS A 31 53.71 7.81 -21.94
C LYS A 31 54.34 9.16 -22.27
N LEU A 32 53.69 10.25 -21.89
CA LEU A 32 54.25 11.59 -22.04
C LEU A 32 55.55 11.74 -21.23
N LEU A 33 55.59 11.24 -19.99
CA LEU A 33 56.79 11.29 -19.17
C LEU A 33 57.97 10.54 -19.82
N ALA A 34 57.73 9.33 -20.34
CA ALA A 34 58.74 8.56 -21.04
C ALA A 34 59.28 9.31 -22.28
N TRP A 35 58.39 9.91 -23.07
CA TRP A 35 58.78 10.72 -24.22
C TRP A 35 59.62 11.95 -23.81
N VAL A 36 59.20 12.71 -22.78
CA VAL A 36 59.96 13.86 -22.25
C VAL A 36 61.36 13.43 -21.80
N GLN A 37 61.50 12.28 -21.16
CA GLN A 37 62.81 11.76 -20.74
C GLN A 37 63.71 11.42 -21.94
N GLN A 38 63.13 10.90 -23.02
CA GLN A 38 63.85 10.64 -24.28
C GLN A 38 64.36 11.94 -24.91
N GLN A 39 63.54 13.00 -24.95
CA GLN A 39 63.92 14.29 -25.58
C GLN A 39 65.16 14.94 -24.98
N ARG A 40 65.44 14.68 -23.69
CA ARG A 40 66.63 15.22 -23.01
C ARG A 40 67.94 14.61 -23.51
N GLN A 41 67.89 13.43 -24.13
CA GLN A 41 69.08 12.78 -24.68
C GLN A 41 69.54 13.44 -25.99
N SER A 42 68.66 14.18 -26.66
CA SER A 42 68.88 14.82 -27.96
C SER A 42 70.09 15.75 -28.02
N TYR A 43 70.49 16.32 -26.88
CA TYR A 43 71.64 17.23 -26.79
C TYR A 43 72.72 16.75 -25.81
N GLY A 44 72.66 15.49 -25.33
CA GLY A 44 73.55 14.97 -24.27
C GLY A 44 75.06 15.03 -24.57
N PHE A 45 75.44 15.16 -25.85
CA PHE A 45 76.82 15.34 -26.29
C PHE A 45 77.46 16.66 -25.83
N HIS A 46 76.67 17.67 -25.41
CA HIS A 46 77.16 19.00 -25.05
C HIS A 46 78.03 19.06 -23.79
N SER A 47 77.81 18.14 -22.84
CA SER A 47 78.29 18.22 -21.45
C SER A 47 79.81 18.33 -21.34
N ASN A 48 80.54 17.74 -22.27
CA ASN A 48 82.01 17.69 -22.23
C ASN A 48 82.71 18.92 -22.84
N VAL A 49 82.00 19.79 -23.58
CA VAL A 49 82.67 20.84 -24.38
C VAL A 49 81.95 22.20 -24.37
N SER A 50 80.68 22.27 -23.97
CA SER A 50 79.88 23.51 -23.98
C SER A 50 80.44 24.65 -23.12
N GLN A 51 81.27 24.36 -22.10
CA GLN A 51 81.91 25.40 -21.27
C GLN A 51 82.95 26.19 -22.04
N ARG A 52 83.76 25.50 -22.87
CA ARG A 52 84.81 26.12 -23.68
C ARG A 52 84.25 27.19 -24.60
N TYR A 53 83.06 26.93 -25.13
CA TYR A 53 82.39 27.74 -26.15
C TYR A 53 81.35 28.71 -25.58
N GLN A 54 81.25 28.82 -24.24
CA GLN A 54 80.29 29.68 -23.52
C GLN A 54 78.80 29.37 -23.78
N MET A 55 78.47 28.13 -24.14
CA MET A 55 77.08 27.71 -24.43
C MET A 55 76.34 27.13 -23.21
N GLN A 56 76.95 27.14 -22.02
CA GLN A 56 76.37 26.53 -20.81
C GLN A 56 74.99 27.07 -20.44
N GLN A 57 74.76 28.37 -20.64
CA GLN A 57 73.48 29.00 -20.32
C GLN A 57 72.32 28.47 -21.19
N LEU A 58 72.59 28.17 -22.47
CA LEU A 58 71.59 27.60 -23.38
C LEU A 58 71.16 26.22 -22.88
N PHE A 59 72.13 25.34 -22.61
CA PHE A 59 71.81 23.99 -22.14
C PHE A 59 71.19 23.96 -20.74
N SER A 60 71.60 24.87 -19.85
CA SER A 60 70.92 25.07 -18.57
C SER A 60 69.46 25.50 -18.75
N THR A 61 69.16 26.29 -19.79
CA THR A 61 67.78 26.67 -20.15
C THR A 61 67.00 25.46 -20.67
N PHE A 62 67.61 24.63 -21.51
CA PHE A 62 66.98 23.39 -22.01
C PHE A 62 66.66 22.44 -20.86
N ASP A 63 67.65 22.16 -20.00
CA ASP A 63 67.46 21.28 -18.84
C ASP A 63 66.43 21.83 -17.86
N GLY A 64 66.45 23.14 -17.60
CA GLY A 64 65.45 23.80 -16.75
C GLY A 64 64.03 23.64 -17.30
N SER A 65 63.86 23.84 -18.61
CA SER A 65 62.58 23.72 -19.31
C SER A 65 62.05 22.29 -19.26
N TRP A 66 62.88 21.31 -19.58
CA TRP A 66 62.50 19.90 -19.51
C TRP A 66 62.21 19.42 -18.08
N ASN A 67 62.99 19.87 -17.10
CA ASN A 67 62.74 19.56 -15.69
C ASN A 67 61.41 20.17 -15.20
N ASN A 68 61.06 21.39 -15.64
CA ASN A 68 59.77 22.00 -15.33
C ASN A 68 58.61 21.19 -15.90
N LEU A 69 58.70 20.79 -17.19
CA LEU A 69 57.68 19.95 -17.84
C LEU A 69 57.54 18.59 -17.14
N GLN A 70 58.66 17.94 -16.80
CA GLN A 70 58.66 16.70 -16.03
C GLN A 70 57.97 16.85 -14.67
N LYS A 71 58.17 17.98 -13.98
CA LYS A 71 57.49 18.29 -12.71
C LYS A 71 55.99 18.49 -12.91
N GLN A 72 55.57 19.16 -13.96
CA GLN A 72 54.14 19.34 -14.27
C GLN A 72 53.44 18.02 -14.57
N ILE A 73 54.12 17.09 -15.25
CA ILE A 73 53.60 15.75 -15.51
C ILE A 73 53.45 14.98 -14.19
N THR A 74 54.53 14.87 -13.41
CA THR A 74 54.57 14.02 -12.21
C THR A 74 53.75 14.57 -11.04
N GLN A 75 53.78 15.89 -10.82
CA GLN A 75 53.09 16.53 -9.69
C GLN A 75 51.72 17.09 -10.06
N GLY A 76 51.43 17.22 -11.36
CA GLY A 76 50.17 17.69 -11.90
C GLY A 76 49.39 16.55 -12.54
N LEU A 77 49.72 16.19 -13.78
CA LEU A 77 48.91 15.28 -14.58
C LEU A 77 48.71 13.91 -13.91
N GLN A 78 49.78 13.28 -13.43
CA GLN A 78 49.69 11.97 -12.77
C GLN A 78 48.88 12.02 -11.47
N ARG A 79 49.10 13.07 -10.66
CA ARG A 79 48.45 13.22 -9.36
C ARG A 79 46.93 13.43 -9.47
N PHE A 80 46.49 14.13 -10.51
CA PHE A 80 45.08 14.52 -10.69
C PHE A 80 44.36 13.68 -11.74
N LYS A 81 44.90 12.52 -12.14
CA LYS A 81 44.29 11.61 -13.13
C LYS A 81 42.84 11.20 -12.80
N ASN A 82 42.47 11.23 -11.51
CA ASN A 82 41.13 10.86 -11.03
C ASN A 82 40.20 12.06 -10.78
N ASP A 83 40.63 13.29 -11.12
CA ASP A 83 39.85 14.52 -10.98
C ASP A 83 39.78 15.22 -12.35
N PRO A 84 38.73 14.98 -13.15
CA PRO A 84 38.72 15.41 -14.55
C PRO A 84 38.81 16.92 -14.76
N ASP A 85 38.19 17.72 -13.90
CA ASP A 85 38.20 19.18 -14.04
C ASP A 85 39.60 19.75 -13.81
N ILE A 86 40.26 19.29 -12.73
CA ILE A 86 41.63 19.71 -12.43
C ILE A 86 42.59 19.15 -13.49
N TYR A 87 42.41 17.89 -13.89
CA TYR A 87 43.24 17.26 -14.91
C TYR A 87 43.19 18.03 -16.23
N ASN A 88 41.98 18.33 -16.73
CA ASN A 88 41.77 19.02 -18.00
C ASN A 88 42.40 20.42 -18.00
N THR A 89 42.27 21.16 -16.89
CA THR A 89 42.92 22.46 -16.72
C THR A 89 44.44 22.33 -16.76
N ARG A 90 45.01 21.31 -16.12
CA ARG A 90 46.46 21.07 -16.11
C ARG A 90 47.00 20.64 -17.48
N VAL A 91 46.23 19.89 -18.25
CA VAL A 91 46.57 19.55 -19.64
C VAL A 91 46.72 20.81 -20.46
N GLU A 92 45.77 21.74 -20.39
CA GLU A 92 45.84 23.01 -21.14
C GLU A 92 47.05 23.86 -20.73
N GLN A 93 47.30 23.97 -19.43
CA GLN A 93 48.46 24.69 -18.90
C GLN A 93 49.78 24.08 -19.40
N PHE A 94 49.89 22.75 -19.36
CA PHE A 94 51.07 22.04 -19.86
C PHE A 94 51.28 22.28 -21.35
N SER A 95 50.23 22.13 -22.16
CA SER A 95 50.29 22.32 -23.61
C SER A 95 50.66 23.75 -23.99
N GLN A 96 50.13 24.75 -23.28
CA GLN A 96 50.44 26.15 -23.50
C GLN A 96 51.88 26.48 -23.12
N GLU A 97 52.35 26.00 -21.96
CA GLU A 97 53.73 26.19 -21.52
C GLU A 97 54.71 25.53 -22.50
N PHE A 98 54.44 24.28 -22.92
CA PHE A 98 55.26 23.58 -23.90
C PHE A 98 55.40 24.38 -25.21
N ALA A 99 54.29 24.87 -25.74
CA ALA A 99 54.29 25.70 -26.95
C ALA A 99 55.06 27.02 -26.75
N ASN A 100 54.96 27.63 -25.56
CA ASN A 100 55.73 28.83 -25.24
C ASN A 100 57.23 28.54 -25.18
N LEU A 101 57.66 27.44 -24.56
CA LEU A 101 59.07 27.06 -24.48
C LEU A 101 59.66 26.83 -25.88
N LEU A 102 58.94 26.15 -26.77
CA LEU A 102 59.34 25.99 -28.17
C LEU A 102 59.45 27.33 -28.90
N LYS A 103 58.42 28.17 -28.79
CA LYS A 103 58.37 29.48 -29.46
C LYS A 103 59.53 30.38 -29.07
N HIS A 104 59.96 30.33 -27.81
CA HIS A 104 61.09 31.12 -27.31
C HIS A 104 62.43 30.38 -27.39
N LYS A 105 62.51 29.28 -28.16
CA LYS A 105 63.73 28.48 -28.37
C LYS A 105 64.38 28.01 -27.06
N GLN A 106 63.57 27.69 -26.05
CA GLN A 106 64.04 27.23 -24.73
C GLN A 106 64.14 25.70 -24.64
N LEU A 107 63.70 24.98 -25.68
CA LEU A 107 63.90 23.55 -25.92
C LEU A 107 63.66 23.25 -27.40
N PHE A 108 63.91 22.01 -27.82
CA PHE A 108 63.51 21.45 -29.11
C PHE A 108 63.24 19.95 -28.97
N THR A 109 62.52 19.38 -29.94
CA THR A 109 62.16 17.96 -29.96
C THR A 109 62.86 17.20 -31.09
N ASP A 110 62.73 15.88 -31.04
CA ASP A 110 63.04 14.94 -32.13
C ASP A 110 62.18 15.14 -33.38
N GLU A 111 61.14 15.98 -33.32
CA GLU A 111 60.29 16.33 -34.46
C GLU A 111 60.75 17.61 -35.16
N ALA A 112 61.80 18.28 -34.67
CA ALA A 112 62.37 19.44 -35.34
C ALA A 112 63.02 19.06 -36.68
N PRO A 113 62.80 19.80 -37.78
CA PRO A 113 63.38 19.44 -39.07
C PRO A 113 64.92 19.47 -39.08
N PHE A 114 65.53 20.18 -38.13
CA PHE A 114 66.99 20.24 -37.95
C PHE A 114 67.54 19.19 -36.98
N TYR A 115 66.69 18.34 -36.39
CA TYR A 115 67.11 17.36 -35.39
C TYR A 115 68.15 16.39 -35.94
N ASP A 116 67.86 15.76 -37.08
CA ASP A 116 68.77 14.79 -37.70
C ASP A 116 70.09 15.43 -38.14
N PHE A 117 70.05 16.68 -38.60
CA PHE A 117 71.24 17.45 -38.88
C PHE A 117 72.13 17.60 -37.63
N ILE A 118 71.56 18.00 -36.48
CA ILE A 118 72.30 18.11 -35.22
C ILE A 118 72.92 16.75 -34.85
N GLN A 119 72.17 15.64 -34.97
CA GLN A 119 72.70 14.31 -34.65
C GLN A 119 73.87 13.92 -35.57
N ARG A 120 73.74 14.16 -36.89
CA ARG A 120 74.82 13.90 -37.87
C ARG A 120 76.06 14.76 -37.60
N GLN A 121 75.89 15.99 -37.12
CA GLN A 121 77.01 16.86 -36.76
C GLN A 121 77.67 16.41 -35.45
N ALA A 122 76.88 16.07 -34.43
CA ALA A 122 77.37 15.54 -33.16
C ALA A 122 78.16 14.23 -33.34
N SER A 123 77.80 13.39 -34.32
CA SER A 123 78.55 12.16 -34.62
C SER A 123 79.92 12.41 -35.26
N LYS A 124 80.14 13.58 -35.90
CA LYS A 124 81.48 13.97 -36.39
C LYS A 124 82.37 14.39 -35.23
N SER A 125 81.87 15.29 -34.39
CA SER A 125 82.42 15.59 -33.07
C SER A 125 81.47 16.49 -32.26
N ASN A 126 81.69 16.56 -30.94
CA ASN A 126 80.91 17.44 -30.07
C ASN A 126 80.98 18.92 -30.52
N GLU A 127 82.11 19.39 -31.06
CA GLU A 127 82.24 20.76 -31.57
C GLU A 127 81.31 21.02 -32.76
N PHE A 128 81.18 20.07 -33.70
CA PHE A 128 80.27 20.20 -34.84
C PHE A 128 78.81 20.20 -34.39
N GLY A 129 78.44 19.33 -33.45
CA GLY A 129 77.09 19.34 -32.86
C GLY A 129 76.77 20.64 -32.12
N LEU A 130 77.74 21.21 -31.38
CA LEU A 130 77.58 22.50 -30.72
C LEU A 130 77.44 23.65 -31.73
N ALA A 131 78.22 23.63 -32.81
CA ALA A 131 78.11 24.61 -33.88
C ALA A 131 76.73 24.58 -34.54
N ALA A 132 76.18 23.39 -34.80
CA ALA A 132 74.83 23.22 -35.33
C ALA A 132 73.77 23.84 -34.41
N ILE A 133 73.84 23.54 -33.11
CA ILE A 133 72.94 24.15 -32.11
C ILE A 133 73.12 25.67 -32.06
N ALA A 134 74.35 26.17 -32.10
CA ALA A 134 74.61 27.61 -32.03
C ALA A 134 73.93 28.37 -33.18
N VAL A 135 74.03 27.87 -34.41
CA VAL A 135 73.38 28.51 -35.57
C VAL A 135 71.86 28.40 -35.51
N VAL A 136 71.30 27.22 -35.18
CA VAL A 136 69.84 27.02 -35.08
C VAL A 136 69.20 27.95 -34.01
N PHE A 137 69.88 28.09 -32.88
CA PHE A 137 69.39 28.83 -31.72
C PHE A 137 69.85 30.29 -31.67
N ASP A 138 70.63 30.75 -32.66
CA ASP A 138 71.17 32.11 -32.73
C ASP A 138 72.00 32.48 -31.48
N VAL A 139 72.91 31.59 -31.09
CA VAL A 139 73.73 31.72 -29.88
C VAL A 139 75.16 32.09 -30.24
N ASN A 140 75.65 33.14 -29.58
CA ASN A 140 77.05 33.55 -29.71
C ASN A 140 78.00 32.50 -29.16
N VAL A 141 79.00 32.14 -29.97
CA VAL A 141 80.05 31.18 -29.60
C VAL A 141 81.33 31.94 -29.32
N ALA A 142 81.95 31.67 -28.17
CA ALA A 142 83.30 32.15 -27.86
C ALA A 142 84.35 31.10 -28.22
N GLN A 143 85.56 31.53 -28.59
CA GLN A 143 86.66 30.64 -29.02
C GLN A 143 86.33 29.87 -30.31
N ILE A 144 86.83 30.34 -31.44
CA ILE A 144 86.63 29.68 -32.74
C ILE A 144 87.92 28.95 -33.11
N ASP A 145 88.01 27.68 -32.71
CA ASP A 145 89.01 26.77 -33.24
C ASP A 145 88.61 26.22 -34.62
N ARG A 146 89.50 25.46 -35.25
CA ARG A 146 89.28 24.93 -36.59
C ARG A 146 88.02 24.07 -36.70
N LYS A 147 87.70 23.24 -35.69
CA LYS A 147 86.53 22.37 -35.73
C LYS A 147 85.25 23.17 -35.57
N MET A 148 85.23 24.11 -34.62
CA MET A 148 84.10 25.02 -34.42
C MET A 148 83.83 25.86 -35.68
N TYR A 149 84.88 26.41 -36.30
CA TYR A 149 84.76 27.14 -37.57
C TYR A 149 84.12 26.29 -38.67
N GLN A 150 84.63 25.07 -38.89
CA GLN A 150 84.09 24.16 -39.90
C GLN A 150 82.64 23.77 -39.60
N GLY A 151 82.32 23.47 -38.34
CA GLY A 151 80.95 23.17 -37.92
C GLY A 151 79.98 24.34 -38.14
N LEU A 152 80.41 25.58 -37.85
CA LEU A 152 79.60 26.77 -38.08
C LEU A 152 79.34 27.00 -39.58
N GLN A 153 80.34 26.78 -40.44
CA GLN A 153 80.16 26.87 -41.89
C GLN A 153 79.16 25.83 -42.43
N GLU A 154 79.25 24.58 -41.97
CA GLU A 154 78.31 23.54 -42.39
C GLU A 154 76.89 23.80 -41.88
N ALA A 155 76.76 24.30 -40.65
CA ALA A 155 75.48 24.66 -40.06
C ALA A 155 74.82 25.87 -40.74
N ASP A 156 75.60 26.88 -41.11
CA ASP A 156 75.11 28.04 -41.87
C ASP A 156 74.64 27.64 -43.28
N ALA A 157 75.39 26.77 -43.96
CA ALA A 157 74.99 26.22 -45.25
C ALA A 157 73.67 25.42 -45.15
N TYR A 158 73.50 24.66 -44.07
CA TYR A 158 72.25 23.94 -43.80
C TYR A 158 71.07 24.89 -43.59
N ILE A 159 71.20 25.88 -42.70
CA ILE A 159 70.13 26.85 -42.42
C ILE A 159 69.82 27.73 -43.64
N SER A 160 70.80 27.95 -44.52
CA SER A 160 70.61 28.64 -45.80
C SER A 160 69.84 27.84 -46.87
N GLY A 161 69.47 26.58 -46.59
CA GLY A 161 68.63 25.78 -47.48
C GLY A 161 69.39 24.90 -48.46
N ASN A 162 70.51 24.30 -48.06
CA ASN A 162 71.19 23.30 -48.88
C ASN A 162 70.33 22.04 -49.13
N GLU A 163 70.81 21.13 -49.97
CA GLU A 163 70.09 19.88 -50.29
C GLU A 163 69.78 19.03 -49.05
N ASP A 164 70.69 18.99 -48.06
CA ASP A 164 70.45 18.28 -46.80
C ASP A 164 69.28 18.87 -46.01
N ARG A 165 69.12 20.20 -46.00
CA ARG A 165 67.99 20.87 -45.36
C ARG A 165 66.67 20.51 -46.02
N VAL A 166 66.62 20.52 -47.35
CA VAL A 166 65.43 20.15 -48.11
C VAL A 166 65.06 18.68 -47.85
N ARG A 167 66.06 17.78 -47.83
CA ARG A 167 65.84 16.37 -47.51
C ARG A 167 65.29 16.18 -46.10
N ASP A 168 65.94 16.76 -45.09
CA ASP A 168 65.51 16.59 -43.71
C ASP A 168 64.10 17.18 -43.46
N GLU A 169 63.76 18.30 -44.11
CA GLU A 169 62.39 18.83 -44.07
C GLU A 169 61.38 17.85 -44.70
N ALA A 170 61.70 17.26 -45.86
CA ALA A 170 60.86 16.26 -46.51
C ALA A 170 60.67 15.00 -45.64
N ASP A 171 61.74 14.52 -45.01
CA ASP A 171 61.71 13.38 -44.09
C ASP A 171 60.83 13.69 -42.86
N SER A 172 60.97 14.90 -42.30
CA SER A 172 60.14 15.33 -41.16
C SER A 172 58.64 15.40 -41.49
N LEU A 173 58.30 15.82 -42.72
CA LEU A 173 56.92 15.82 -43.21
C LEU A 173 56.40 14.41 -43.47
N GLN A 174 57.25 13.50 -43.96
CA GLN A 174 56.89 12.10 -44.11
C GLN A 174 56.61 11.46 -42.75
N MET A 175 57.45 11.71 -41.74
CA MET A 175 57.21 11.24 -40.37
C MET A 175 55.91 11.78 -39.78
N LEU A 176 55.59 13.06 -40.04
CA LEU A 176 54.31 13.65 -39.63
C LEU A 176 53.12 12.93 -40.28
N LYS A 177 53.21 12.64 -41.59
CA LYS A 177 52.17 11.91 -42.32
C LYS A 177 51.97 10.50 -41.75
N GLU A 178 53.06 9.74 -41.59
CA GLU A 178 53.00 8.37 -41.04
C GLU A 178 52.39 8.36 -39.63
N ARG A 179 52.70 9.36 -38.80
CA ARG A 179 52.08 9.53 -37.49
C ARG A 179 50.59 9.77 -37.60
N TRP A 180 50.15 10.69 -38.45
CA TRP A 180 48.72 10.93 -38.68
C TRP A 180 48.00 9.67 -39.16
N ASP A 181 48.59 8.90 -40.08
CA ASP A 181 47.99 7.64 -40.55
C ASP A 181 47.75 6.66 -39.40
N ILE A 182 48.74 6.50 -38.49
CA ILE A 182 48.61 5.67 -37.27
C ILE A 182 47.52 6.23 -36.35
N GLU A 183 47.51 7.55 -36.10
CA GLU A 183 46.55 8.18 -35.21
C GLU A 183 45.10 8.04 -35.72
N PHE A 184 44.89 8.21 -37.02
CA PHE A 184 43.59 8.03 -37.65
C PHE A 184 43.12 6.57 -37.54
N GLU A 185 44.02 5.61 -37.72
CA GLU A 185 43.71 4.20 -37.57
C GLU A 185 43.32 3.84 -36.13
N GLU A 186 44.08 4.30 -35.13
CA GLU A 186 43.76 4.09 -33.72
C GLU A 186 42.42 4.71 -33.34
N GLN A 187 42.14 5.95 -33.77
CA GLN A 187 40.86 6.61 -33.51
C GLN A 187 39.69 5.87 -34.17
N ARG A 188 39.84 5.44 -35.42
CA ARG A 188 38.83 4.65 -36.12
C ARG A 188 38.55 3.34 -35.41
N ASN A 189 39.59 2.63 -35.00
CA ASN A 189 39.46 1.34 -34.31
C ASN A 189 38.79 1.52 -32.95
N LYS A 190 39.16 2.56 -32.19
CA LYS A 190 38.51 2.89 -30.92
C LYS A 190 37.03 3.22 -31.12
N LEU A 191 36.70 4.12 -32.05
CA LEU A 191 35.31 4.49 -32.34
C LEU A 191 34.46 3.26 -32.74
N THR A 192 35.03 2.37 -33.56
CA THR A 192 34.36 1.13 -33.97
C THR A 192 34.13 0.20 -32.78
N SER A 193 35.12 0.07 -31.89
CA SER A 193 34.99 -0.74 -30.68
C SER A 193 33.92 -0.19 -29.73
N ASP A 194 33.96 1.11 -29.45
CA ASP A 194 33.02 1.79 -28.55
C ASP A 194 31.58 1.65 -29.08
N PHE A 195 31.39 1.88 -30.39
CA PHE A 195 30.08 1.70 -31.04
C PHE A 195 29.58 0.25 -31.02
N ASN A 196 30.47 -0.73 -31.20
CA ASN A 196 30.09 -2.14 -31.13
C ASN A 196 29.64 -2.54 -29.71
N ILE A 197 30.29 -2.01 -28.67
CA ILE A 197 29.89 -2.24 -27.27
C ILE A 197 28.49 -1.68 -27.03
N GLU A 198 28.25 -0.43 -27.42
CA GLU A 198 26.95 0.23 -27.26
C GLU A 198 25.83 -0.50 -28.04
N LEU A 199 26.12 -0.97 -29.25
CA LEU A 199 25.17 -1.79 -30.02
C LEU A 199 24.81 -3.10 -29.32
N VAL A 200 25.78 -3.79 -28.71
CA VAL A 200 25.53 -5.04 -27.98
C VAL A 200 24.63 -4.78 -26.77
N GLU A 201 24.90 -3.73 -26.00
CA GLU A 201 24.05 -3.33 -24.86
C GLU A 201 22.61 -2.99 -25.31
N LEU A 202 22.47 -2.24 -26.41
CA LEU A 202 21.16 -1.90 -26.96
C LEU A 202 20.38 -3.15 -27.41
N ILE A 203 21.05 -4.11 -28.06
CA ILE A 203 20.46 -5.40 -28.44
C ILE A 203 20.01 -6.17 -27.19
N GLU A 204 20.80 -6.19 -26.13
CA GLU A 204 20.44 -6.86 -24.88
C GLU A 204 19.22 -6.22 -24.22
N HIS A 205 19.18 -4.89 -24.13
CA HIS A 205 18.01 -4.16 -23.64
C HIS A 205 16.75 -4.47 -24.45
N LYS A 206 16.85 -4.50 -25.78
CA LYS A 206 15.74 -4.86 -26.66
C LYS A 206 15.24 -6.28 -26.38
N VAL A 207 16.14 -7.26 -26.29
CA VAL A 207 15.79 -8.66 -25.98
C VAL A 207 15.09 -8.77 -24.62
N ASN A 208 15.55 -8.02 -23.62
CA ASN A 208 14.92 -8.02 -22.30
C ASN A 208 13.53 -7.35 -22.31
N ALA A 209 13.36 -6.26 -23.08
CA ALA A 209 12.04 -5.66 -23.29
C ALA A 209 11.07 -6.63 -23.98
N ASP A 210 11.51 -7.33 -25.04
CA ASP A 210 10.69 -8.33 -25.74
C ASP A 210 10.26 -9.48 -24.80
N LYS A 211 11.13 -9.93 -23.90
CA LYS A 211 10.79 -10.93 -22.87
C LYS A 211 9.73 -10.43 -21.89
N LEU A 212 9.82 -9.17 -21.45
CA LEU A 212 8.83 -8.56 -20.55
C LEU A 212 7.47 -8.42 -21.23
N ILE A 213 7.45 -7.96 -22.49
CA ILE A 213 6.25 -7.86 -23.31
C ILE A 213 5.59 -9.22 -23.43
N LYS A 214 6.35 -10.26 -23.80
CA LYS A 214 5.82 -11.62 -23.92
C LYS A 214 5.24 -12.14 -22.60
N LYS A 215 5.92 -11.93 -21.47
CA LYS A 215 5.43 -12.33 -20.16
C LYS A 215 4.11 -11.61 -19.81
N TRP A 216 4.01 -10.33 -20.14
CA TRP A 216 2.81 -9.55 -19.89
C TRP A 216 1.63 -10.02 -20.75
N ASP A 217 1.91 -10.36 -22.02
CA ASP A 217 0.91 -10.91 -22.94
C ASP A 217 0.38 -12.27 -22.44
N ASP A 218 1.28 -13.20 -22.11
CA ASP A 218 0.94 -14.52 -21.54
C ASP A 218 0.10 -14.38 -20.25
N GLN A 219 0.44 -13.43 -19.37
CA GLN A 219 -0.29 -13.17 -18.13
C GLN A 219 -1.67 -12.56 -18.39
N THR A 220 -1.78 -11.67 -19.35
CA THR A 220 -3.05 -11.00 -19.71
C THR A 220 -4.02 -11.99 -20.33
N GLU A 221 -3.53 -12.86 -21.22
CA GLU A 221 -4.32 -13.94 -21.81
C GLU A 221 -4.83 -14.89 -20.71
N ALA A 222 -3.95 -15.36 -19.81
CA ALA A 222 -4.34 -16.22 -18.70
C ALA A 222 -5.38 -15.58 -17.76
N GLN A 223 -5.21 -14.31 -17.40
CA GLN A 223 -6.18 -13.58 -16.57
C GLN A 223 -7.53 -13.39 -17.26
N SER A 224 -7.54 -13.17 -18.59
CA SER A 224 -8.79 -13.00 -19.33
C SER A 224 -9.62 -14.28 -19.35
N VAL A 225 -8.97 -15.44 -19.54
CA VAL A 225 -9.61 -16.76 -19.50
C VAL A 225 -10.10 -17.08 -18.09
N ASP A 226 -9.29 -16.79 -17.08
CA ASP A 226 -9.64 -16.99 -15.67
C ASP A 226 -10.85 -16.13 -15.26
N LEU A 227 -10.90 -14.86 -15.70
CA LEU A 227 -12.00 -13.95 -15.41
C LEU A 227 -13.33 -14.42 -16.02
N GLU A 228 -13.33 -14.82 -17.29
CA GLU A 228 -14.55 -15.35 -17.92
C GLU A 228 -15.01 -16.64 -17.22
N THR A 229 -14.07 -17.52 -16.83
CA THR A 229 -14.39 -18.73 -16.06
C THR A 229 -15.02 -18.39 -14.70
N HIS A 230 -14.43 -17.47 -13.94
CA HIS A 230 -14.97 -17.05 -12.63
C HIS A 230 -16.34 -16.37 -12.75
N LYS A 231 -16.55 -15.59 -13.81
CA LYS A 231 -17.84 -14.93 -14.10
C LYS A 231 -18.93 -15.95 -14.41
N GLU A 232 -18.63 -16.99 -15.18
CA GLU A 232 -19.56 -18.09 -15.44
C GLU A 232 -19.89 -18.87 -14.16
N GLN A 233 -18.87 -19.20 -13.36
CA GLN A 233 -19.06 -19.89 -12.07
C GLN A 233 -19.89 -19.06 -11.10
N PHE A 234 -19.60 -17.77 -10.96
CA PHE A 234 -20.37 -16.85 -10.11
C PHE A 234 -21.83 -16.77 -10.54
N LYS A 235 -22.09 -16.64 -11.84
CA LYS A 235 -23.44 -16.59 -12.38
C LYS A 235 -24.22 -17.86 -12.05
N SER A 236 -23.62 -19.03 -12.26
CA SER A 236 -24.26 -20.32 -11.93
C SER A 236 -24.56 -20.42 -10.43
N ALA A 237 -23.59 -20.10 -9.57
CA ALA A 237 -23.76 -20.17 -8.12
C ALA A 237 -24.83 -19.19 -7.62
N PHE A 238 -24.89 -17.99 -8.19
CA PHE A 238 -25.91 -17.00 -7.87
C PHE A 238 -27.30 -17.46 -8.29
N ASP A 239 -27.45 -18.01 -9.49
CA ASP A 239 -28.73 -18.52 -10.00
C ASP A 239 -29.24 -19.68 -9.11
N ASP A 240 -28.35 -20.59 -8.70
CA ASP A 240 -28.68 -21.71 -7.80
C ASP A 240 -29.12 -21.23 -6.41
N GLU A 241 -28.40 -20.27 -5.81
CA GLU A 241 -28.73 -19.70 -4.49
C GLU A 241 -30.01 -18.87 -4.52
N LEU A 242 -30.29 -18.19 -5.64
CA LEU A 242 -31.54 -17.47 -5.83
C LEU A 242 -32.73 -18.42 -5.89
N LEU A 243 -32.58 -19.56 -6.60
CA LEU A 243 -33.61 -20.60 -6.69
C LEU A 243 -33.85 -21.27 -5.33
N SER A 244 -32.80 -21.58 -4.58
CA SER A 244 -32.91 -22.17 -3.23
C SER A 244 -33.62 -21.20 -2.27
N SER A 245 -33.21 -19.93 -2.25
CA SER A 245 -33.81 -18.88 -1.41
C SER A 245 -35.29 -18.67 -1.73
N LYS A 246 -35.67 -18.68 -3.01
CA LYS A 246 -37.08 -18.57 -3.42
C LYS A 246 -37.91 -19.75 -2.90
N LYS A 247 -37.39 -20.97 -3.01
CA LYS A 247 -38.04 -22.17 -2.52
C LYS A 247 -38.21 -22.15 -1.00
N ASP A 248 -37.20 -21.67 -0.27
CA ASP A 248 -37.27 -21.51 1.18
C ASP A 248 -38.30 -20.47 1.61
N LEU A 249 -38.40 -19.35 0.88
CA LEU A 249 -39.43 -18.34 1.11
C LEU A 249 -40.85 -18.90 0.87
N GLU A 250 -41.05 -19.68 -0.19
CA GLU A 250 -42.32 -20.37 -0.45
C GLU A 250 -42.68 -21.35 0.68
N ASN A 251 -41.71 -22.14 1.14
CA ASN A 251 -41.88 -23.06 2.27
C ASN A 251 -42.20 -22.34 3.59
N LEU A 252 -41.52 -21.22 3.86
CA LEU A 252 -41.76 -20.39 5.04
C LEU A 252 -43.16 -19.79 5.02
N THR A 253 -43.60 -19.28 3.86
CA THR A 253 -44.94 -18.71 3.67
C THR A 253 -46.01 -19.77 3.98
N LYS A 254 -45.85 -20.98 3.43
CA LYS A 254 -46.77 -22.10 3.71
C LYS A 254 -46.82 -22.49 5.19
N THR A 255 -45.68 -22.41 5.89
CA THR A 255 -45.59 -22.73 7.33
C THR A 255 -46.13 -21.61 8.24
N TYR A 256 -46.22 -20.38 7.73
CA TYR A 256 -46.61 -19.20 8.50
C TYR A 256 -48.14 -19.08 8.65
N ASP A 257 -48.90 -19.38 7.60
CA ASP A 257 -50.37 -19.32 7.61
C ASP A 257 -51.00 -20.24 8.67
N ASP A 258 -50.44 -21.44 8.86
CA ASP A 258 -50.89 -22.41 9.88
C ASP A 258 -50.71 -21.90 11.33
N LYS A 259 -49.76 -20.99 11.58
CA LYS A 259 -49.45 -20.49 12.93
C LYS A 259 -50.35 -19.33 13.37
N LEU A 260 -50.98 -18.61 12.44
CA LEU A 260 -51.77 -17.41 12.74
C LEU A 260 -53.11 -17.75 13.43
N ALA A 261 -53.79 -18.81 12.99
CA ALA A 261 -55.11 -19.21 13.53
C ALA A 261 -55.06 -19.66 15.00
N LEU A 262 -53.99 -20.35 15.40
CA LEU A 262 -53.88 -20.88 16.76
C LEU A 262 -53.47 -19.83 17.80
N HIS A 263 -52.71 -18.80 17.43
CA HIS A 263 -52.34 -17.72 18.35
C HIS A 263 -53.55 -16.84 18.73
N ALA A 264 -54.50 -16.66 17.79
CA ALA A 264 -55.74 -15.93 18.04
C ALA A 264 -56.61 -16.64 19.10
N ALA A 265 -56.72 -17.97 19.05
CA ALA A 265 -57.50 -18.76 20.00
C ALA A 265 -56.92 -18.70 21.44
N VAL A 266 -55.60 -18.78 21.58
CA VAL A 266 -54.93 -18.62 22.89
C VAL A 266 -55.22 -17.25 23.51
N LYS A 267 -55.15 -16.19 22.68
CA LYS A 267 -55.40 -14.81 23.14
C LYS A 267 -56.85 -14.63 23.60
N TYR A 268 -57.82 -15.15 22.85
CA TYR A 268 -59.24 -15.06 23.19
C TYR A 268 -59.56 -15.66 24.57
N TRP A 269 -59.13 -16.88 24.84
CA TRP A 269 -59.38 -17.53 26.13
C TRP A 269 -58.63 -16.89 27.29
N GLY A 270 -57.46 -16.29 27.02
CA GLY A 270 -56.76 -15.44 27.98
C GLY A 270 -57.61 -14.24 28.43
N ILE A 271 -58.16 -13.49 27.48
CA ILE A 271 -59.05 -12.35 27.76
C ILE A 271 -60.30 -12.82 28.52
N GLN A 272 -60.91 -13.92 28.09
CA GLN A 272 -62.14 -14.43 28.71
C GLN A 272 -61.93 -14.89 30.16
N LYS A 273 -60.77 -15.49 30.48
CA LYS A 273 -60.37 -15.80 31.85
C LYS A 273 -60.32 -14.55 32.71
N ASP A 274 -59.57 -13.54 32.27
CA ASP A 274 -59.31 -12.35 33.08
C ASP A 274 -60.60 -11.55 33.30
N ASN A 275 -61.46 -11.45 32.28
CA ASN A 275 -62.78 -10.82 32.39
C ASN A 275 -63.69 -11.52 33.43
N ASN A 276 -63.81 -12.85 33.36
CA ASN A 276 -64.64 -13.59 34.32
C ASN A 276 -64.05 -13.59 35.73
N ARG A 277 -62.71 -13.62 35.87
CA ARG A 277 -62.05 -13.47 37.16
C ARG A 277 -62.31 -12.10 37.79
N ASN A 278 -62.25 -11.03 37.00
CA ASN A 278 -62.55 -9.68 37.50
C ASN A 278 -64.02 -9.54 37.93
N LYS A 279 -64.95 -10.12 37.16
CA LYS A 279 -66.37 -10.17 37.54
C LYS A 279 -66.59 -10.98 38.83
N ALA A 280 -65.94 -12.13 38.97
CA ALA A 280 -65.97 -12.91 40.21
C ALA A 280 -65.47 -12.07 41.39
N ILE A 281 -64.30 -11.42 41.28
CA ILE A 281 -63.79 -10.54 42.35
C ILE A 281 -64.82 -9.44 42.69
N GLY A 282 -65.41 -8.78 41.70
CA GLY A 282 -66.44 -7.76 41.90
C GLY A 282 -67.67 -8.28 42.67
N PHE A 283 -68.25 -9.40 42.24
CA PHE A 283 -69.39 -10.02 42.94
C PHE A 283 -69.01 -10.56 44.33
N GLY A 284 -67.76 -10.99 44.54
CA GLY A 284 -67.24 -11.36 45.85
C GLY A 284 -67.21 -10.16 46.81
N VAL A 285 -66.76 -8.99 46.33
CA VAL A 285 -66.80 -7.74 47.11
C VAL A 285 -68.24 -7.33 47.42
N VAL A 286 -69.14 -7.38 46.42
CA VAL A 286 -70.57 -7.08 46.62
C VAL A 286 -71.19 -8.02 47.66
N MET A 287 -70.87 -9.31 47.63
CA MET A 287 -71.34 -10.28 48.63
C MET A 287 -70.89 -9.89 50.04
N ILE A 288 -69.61 -9.52 50.22
CA ILE A 288 -69.08 -9.07 51.53
C ILE A 288 -69.79 -7.81 52.00
N VAL A 289 -70.01 -6.83 51.11
CA VAL A 289 -70.75 -5.60 51.43
C VAL A 289 -72.20 -5.91 51.81
N MET A 290 -72.87 -6.84 51.13
CA MET A 290 -74.22 -7.27 51.47
C MET A 290 -74.27 -7.97 52.83
N ILE A 291 -73.28 -8.81 53.16
CA ILE A 291 -73.17 -9.42 54.49
C ILE A 291 -73.06 -8.35 55.57
N ILE A 292 -72.17 -7.36 55.38
CA ILE A 292 -72.00 -6.25 56.31
C ILE A 292 -73.31 -5.46 56.43
N ALA A 293 -73.95 -5.10 55.31
CA ALA A 293 -75.19 -4.34 55.30
C ALA A 293 -76.34 -5.07 56.03
N VAL A 294 -76.50 -6.38 55.81
CA VAL A 294 -77.49 -7.20 56.51
C VAL A 294 -77.20 -7.24 58.01
N VAL A 295 -75.93 -7.46 58.40
CA VAL A 295 -75.53 -7.47 59.81
C VAL A 295 -75.75 -6.12 60.48
N THR A 296 -75.36 -5.02 59.84
CA THR A 296 -75.56 -3.65 60.37
C THR A 296 -77.05 -3.32 60.48
N THR A 297 -77.85 -3.68 59.47
CA THR A 297 -79.32 -3.46 59.52
C THR A 297 -79.95 -4.23 60.67
N LEU A 298 -79.53 -5.49 60.89
CA LEU A 298 -79.98 -6.30 62.02
C LEU A 298 -79.54 -5.70 63.37
N MET A 299 -78.29 -5.23 63.49
CA MET A 299 -77.80 -4.57 64.71
C MET A 299 -78.62 -3.32 65.06
N ILE A 300 -78.85 -2.43 64.09
CA ILE A 300 -79.66 -1.22 64.29
C ILE A 300 -81.10 -1.59 64.66
N PHE A 301 -81.68 -2.60 64.01
CA PHE A 301 -83.05 -3.02 64.30
C PHE A 301 -83.17 -3.57 65.73
N VAL A 302 -82.22 -4.41 66.15
CA VAL A 302 -82.18 -4.99 67.51
C VAL A 302 -82.06 -3.88 68.55
N ASP A 303 -81.12 -2.95 68.39
CA ASP A 303 -80.92 -1.85 69.33
C ASP A 303 -82.13 -0.91 69.42
N SER A 304 -82.74 -0.56 68.28
CA SER A 304 -83.85 0.39 68.26
C SER A 304 -85.20 -0.21 68.68
N HIS A 305 -85.47 -1.47 68.36
CA HIS A 305 -86.82 -2.04 68.51
C HIS A 305 -86.93 -3.15 69.56
N LEU A 306 -85.82 -3.79 69.95
CA LEU A 306 -85.78 -4.97 70.84
C LEU A 306 -85.08 -4.72 72.18
N ASN A 307 -84.83 -3.46 72.54
CA ASN A 307 -84.19 -3.07 73.80
C ASN A 307 -85.16 -3.12 75.01
N THR A 308 -85.93 -4.21 75.14
CA THR A 308 -86.92 -4.45 76.20
C THR A 308 -86.78 -5.88 76.72
N THR A 309 -87.35 -6.18 77.91
CA THR A 309 -87.37 -7.55 78.42
C THR A 309 -88.12 -8.48 77.45
N ILE A 310 -87.54 -9.64 77.12
CA ILE A 310 -88.02 -10.58 76.08
C ILE A 310 -89.50 -10.97 76.23
N LYS A 311 -90.05 -10.96 77.44
CA LYS A 311 -91.46 -11.29 77.71
C LYS A 311 -92.46 -10.28 77.13
N ASP A 312 -92.05 -9.04 76.86
CA ASP A 312 -92.93 -7.94 76.40
C ASP A 312 -92.70 -7.54 74.93
N VAL A 313 -91.91 -8.32 74.18
CA VAL A 313 -91.65 -8.04 72.77
C VAL A 313 -92.86 -8.41 71.92
N ALA A 314 -93.43 -7.42 71.21
CA ALA A 314 -94.53 -7.63 70.29
C ALA A 314 -94.16 -8.58 69.13
N LEU A 315 -95.07 -9.52 68.81
CA LEU A 315 -94.87 -10.58 67.81
C LEU A 315 -94.46 -10.03 66.43
N ASN A 316 -95.01 -8.88 66.03
CA ASN A 316 -94.69 -8.22 64.76
C ASN A 316 -93.20 -7.85 64.61
N LYS A 317 -92.52 -7.48 65.71
CA LYS A 317 -91.09 -7.15 65.70
C LYS A 317 -90.24 -8.40 65.47
N LEU A 318 -90.60 -9.53 66.07
CA LEU A 318 -89.91 -10.81 65.86
C LEU A 318 -90.08 -11.32 64.43
N ILE A 319 -91.28 -11.21 63.87
CA ILE A 319 -91.55 -11.57 62.47
C ILE A 319 -90.72 -10.69 61.51
N THR A 320 -90.58 -9.40 61.82
CA THR A 320 -89.80 -8.46 60.99
C THR A 320 -88.31 -8.83 60.97
N VAL A 321 -87.71 -9.15 62.13
CA VAL A 321 -86.30 -9.63 62.19
C VAL A 321 -86.11 -10.93 61.43
N ALA A 322 -87.04 -11.88 61.59
CA ALA A 322 -86.99 -13.14 60.86
C ALA A 322 -87.06 -12.90 59.35
N ALA A 323 -87.96 -12.03 58.89
CA ALA A 323 -88.08 -11.68 57.48
C ALA A 323 -86.81 -11.03 56.91
N ILE A 324 -86.23 -10.03 57.61
CA ILE A 324 -84.97 -9.38 57.20
C ILE A 324 -83.82 -10.39 57.14
N THR A 325 -83.74 -11.29 58.12
CA THR A 325 -82.68 -12.32 58.18
C THR A 325 -82.82 -13.31 57.03
N THR A 326 -84.01 -13.87 56.82
CA THR A 326 -84.28 -14.83 55.74
C THR A 326 -84.05 -14.22 54.37
N PHE A 327 -84.53 -12.98 54.15
CA PHE A 327 -84.34 -12.28 52.90
C PHE A 327 -82.87 -11.90 52.66
N GLY A 328 -82.15 -11.46 53.70
CA GLY A 328 -80.72 -11.15 53.64
C GLY A 328 -79.87 -12.37 53.29
N ILE A 329 -80.12 -13.52 53.94
CA ILE A 329 -79.44 -14.79 53.62
C ILE A 329 -79.72 -15.20 52.17
N TRP A 330 -80.96 -15.03 51.70
CA TRP A 330 -81.31 -15.34 50.31
C TRP A 330 -80.52 -14.46 49.33
N LEU A 331 -80.44 -13.14 49.53
CA LEU A 331 -79.64 -12.25 48.67
C LEU A 331 -78.15 -12.60 48.67
N ILE A 332 -77.58 -12.93 49.84
CA ILE A 332 -76.18 -13.36 49.94
C ILE A 332 -75.97 -14.66 49.15
N LYS A 333 -76.90 -15.61 49.23
CA LYS A 333 -76.85 -16.87 48.45
C LYS A 333 -76.87 -16.61 46.95
N VAL A 334 -77.71 -15.69 46.47
CA VAL A 334 -77.75 -15.29 45.05
C VAL A 334 -76.41 -14.73 44.60
N ALA A 335 -75.82 -13.80 45.37
CA ALA A 335 -74.50 -13.27 45.04
C ALA A 335 -73.40 -14.33 45.10
N ALA A 336 -73.47 -15.29 46.03
CA ALA A 336 -72.55 -16.42 46.08
C ALA A 336 -72.64 -17.33 44.84
N ASN A 337 -73.85 -17.58 44.34
CA ASN A 337 -74.04 -18.34 43.12
C ASN A 337 -73.46 -17.62 41.89
N ILE A 338 -73.67 -16.30 41.78
CA ILE A 338 -73.11 -15.48 40.68
C ILE A 338 -71.58 -15.43 40.77
N PHE A 339 -71.03 -15.24 41.98
CA PHE A 339 -69.59 -15.30 42.24
C PHE A 339 -68.99 -16.61 41.76
N MET A 340 -69.56 -17.74 42.21
CA MET A 340 -69.07 -19.07 41.88
C MET A 340 -69.21 -19.38 40.37
N SER A 341 -70.27 -18.89 39.72
CA SER A 341 -70.44 -19.01 38.27
C SER A 341 -69.31 -18.34 37.49
N HIS A 342 -68.99 -17.08 37.80
CA HIS A 342 -67.90 -16.37 37.13
C HIS A 342 -66.53 -16.97 37.46
N LEU A 343 -66.33 -17.47 38.68
CA LEU A 343 -65.10 -18.17 39.05
C LEU A 343 -64.92 -19.47 38.23
N HIS A 344 -65.97 -20.27 38.10
CA HIS A 344 -65.95 -21.48 37.28
C HIS A 344 -65.67 -21.19 35.80
N LEU A 345 -66.29 -20.14 35.24
CA LEU A 345 -66.03 -19.69 33.86
C LEU A 345 -64.58 -19.25 33.64
N ALA A 346 -63.96 -18.61 34.64
CA ALA A 346 -62.55 -18.25 34.58
C ALA A 346 -61.65 -19.49 34.59
N THR A 347 -61.95 -20.47 35.43
CA THR A 347 -61.22 -21.75 35.49
C THR A 347 -61.34 -22.54 34.18
N ASP A 348 -62.55 -22.65 33.61
CA ASP A 348 -62.77 -23.32 32.31
C ASP A 348 -61.98 -22.64 31.17
N ALA A 349 -61.95 -21.30 31.13
CA ALA A 349 -61.14 -20.57 30.15
C ALA A 349 -59.62 -20.81 30.31
N GLN A 350 -59.13 -20.96 31.55
CA GLN A 350 -57.73 -21.28 31.83
C GLN A 350 -57.38 -22.72 31.42
N GLU A 351 -58.26 -23.69 31.66
CA GLU A 351 -58.10 -25.07 31.23
C GLU A 351 -58.02 -25.17 29.71
N ARG A 352 -58.95 -24.52 28.98
CA ARG A 352 -58.93 -24.46 27.51
C ARG A 352 -57.66 -23.82 26.97
N ARG A 353 -57.22 -22.71 27.57
CA ARG A 353 -55.96 -22.06 27.18
C ARG A 353 -54.76 -23.00 27.35
N THR A 354 -54.72 -23.76 28.44
CA THR A 354 -53.64 -24.72 28.72
C THR A 354 -53.66 -25.88 27.73
N MET A 355 -54.83 -26.43 27.41
CA MET A 355 -54.99 -27.47 26.40
C MET A 355 -54.52 -27.02 25.01
N ILE A 356 -54.85 -25.79 24.59
CA ILE A 356 -54.37 -25.23 23.31
C ILE A 356 -52.83 -25.09 23.32
N HIS A 357 -52.24 -24.63 24.41
CA HIS A 357 -50.77 -24.55 24.55
C HIS A 357 -50.11 -25.93 24.48
N THR A 358 -50.67 -26.94 25.15
CA THR A 358 -50.15 -28.31 25.11
C THR A 358 -50.25 -28.90 23.71
N TYR A 359 -51.39 -28.71 23.03
CA TYR A 359 -51.56 -29.11 21.64
C TYR A 359 -50.49 -28.47 20.74
N LEU A 360 -50.28 -27.16 20.86
CA LEU A 360 -49.25 -26.43 20.12
C LEU A 360 -47.83 -26.95 20.37
N ALA A 361 -47.51 -27.29 21.62
CA ALA A 361 -46.21 -27.82 21.98
C ALA A 361 -45.94 -29.20 21.36
N LEU A 362 -46.95 -30.07 21.28
CA LEU A 362 -46.87 -31.39 20.66
C LEU A 362 -46.74 -31.30 19.13
N THR A 363 -47.55 -30.45 18.49
CA THR A 363 -47.47 -30.22 17.04
C THR A 363 -46.10 -29.66 16.63
N ARG A 364 -45.52 -28.75 17.42
CA ARG A 364 -44.20 -28.16 17.13
C ARG A 364 -43.05 -29.17 17.16
N LYS A 365 -43.15 -30.24 17.95
CA LYS A 365 -42.11 -31.28 18.07
C LYS A 365 -42.25 -32.41 17.03
N GLY A 366 -43.13 -32.26 16.04
CA GLY A 366 -43.37 -33.28 15.01
C GLY A 366 -44.13 -34.52 15.53
N GLN A 367 -44.60 -34.48 16.78
CA GLN A 367 -45.42 -35.53 17.42
C GLN A 367 -46.86 -35.00 17.62
N GLY A 368 -47.43 -34.40 16.56
CA GLY A 368 -48.81 -33.95 16.58
C GLY A 368 -49.77 -35.14 16.80
N PRO A 369 -50.92 -34.94 17.49
CA PRO A 369 -51.93 -35.98 17.61
C PRO A 369 -52.41 -36.45 16.23
N LYS A 370 -52.72 -37.75 16.06
CA LYS A 370 -53.26 -38.29 14.80
C LYS A 370 -54.59 -37.60 14.45
N GLU A 371 -55.02 -37.65 13.19
CA GLU A 371 -56.25 -36.99 12.71
C GLU A 371 -57.48 -37.34 13.59
N GLU A 372 -57.55 -38.59 14.05
CA GLU A 372 -58.55 -39.12 15.00
C GLU A 372 -58.47 -38.46 16.40
N ASP A 373 -57.27 -38.27 16.94
CA ASP A 373 -57.05 -37.60 18.23
C ASP A 373 -57.29 -36.09 18.15
N ARG A 374 -57.06 -35.49 16.98
CA ARG A 374 -57.29 -34.06 16.72
C ARG A 374 -58.78 -33.72 16.86
N GLN A 375 -59.66 -34.57 16.33
CA GLN A 375 -61.11 -34.37 16.46
C GLN A 375 -61.56 -34.44 17.93
N LEU A 376 -61.00 -35.36 18.72
CA LEU A 376 -61.28 -35.49 20.15
C LEU A 376 -60.85 -34.24 20.94
N ILE A 377 -59.66 -33.72 20.67
CA ILE A 377 -59.14 -32.51 21.31
C ILE A 377 -59.99 -31.28 20.96
N LEU A 378 -60.39 -31.14 19.69
CA LEU A 378 -61.24 -30.03 19.25
C LEU A 378 -62.65 -30.11 19.87
N GLN A 379 -63.26 -31.30 19.94
CA GLN A 379 -64.54 -31.48 20.63
C GLN A 379 -64.46 -31.10 22.11
N THR A 380 -63.36 -31.47 22.78
CA THR A 380 -63.12 -31.10 24.18
C THR A 380 -62.98 -29.58 24.36
N LEU A 381 -62.30 -28.91 23.42
CA LEU A 381 -62.10 -27.46 23.40
C LEU A 381 -63.37 -26.65 23.13
N PHE A 382 -64.28 -27.17 22.32
CA PHE A 382 -65.52 -26.49 21.90
C PHE A 382 -66.76 -26.91 22.70
N ARG A 383 -66.63 -27.69 23.78
CA ARG A 383 -67.79 -28.02 24.61
C ARG A 383 -68.46 -26.76 25.19
N PRO A 384 -69.80 -26.72 25.32
CA PRO A 384 -70.47 -25.64 26.02
C PRO A 384 -70.10 -25.65 27.51
N SER A 385 -69.85 -24.49 28.11
CA SER A 385 -69.62 -24.38 29.55
C SER A 385 -70.97 -24.53 30.29
N THR A 386 -71.20 -25.67 30.93
CA THR A 386 -72.43 -25.93 31.71
C THR A 386 -72.37 -25.19 33.04
N THR A 387 -73.10 -24.09 33.19
CA THR A 387 -73.34 -23.47 34.50
C THR A 387 -74.72 -23.88 34.98
N ASP A 388 -74.83 -25.03 35.64
CA ASP A 388 -76.10 -25.51 36.20
C ASP A 388 -76.52 -24.79 37.50
N MET A 389 -75.72 -23.83 37.97
CA MET A 389 -75.86 -23.24 39.31
C MET A 389 -77.00 -22.20 39.44
N VAL A 390 -77.63 -21.78 38.34
CA VAL A 390 -78.69 -20.74 38.33
C VAL A 390 -80.11 -21.32 38.15
N LYS A 391 -80.27 -22.63 37.90
CA LYS A 391 -81.59 -23.24 37.64
C LYS A 391 -82.43 -23.58 38.89
N ASN A 392 -81.86 -23.55 40.09
CA ASN A 392 -82.52 -24.01 41.32
C ASN A 392 -82.67 -22.91 42.40
N ASP A 393 -82.99 -21.68 41.99
CA ASP A 393 -83.26 -20.60 42.94
C ASP A 393 -84.77 -20.47 43.18
N GLN A 394 -85.34 -21.46 43.89
CA GLN A 394 -86.65 -21.28 44.51
C GLN A 394 -86.46 -20.35 45.71
N GLY A 395 -87.11 -19.19 45.69
CA GLY A 395 -87.10 -18.22 46.80
C GLY A 395 -87.56 -18.84 48.12
N PRO A 396 -87.52 -18.13 49.26
CA PRO A 396 -87.81 -18.70 50.57
C PRO A 396 -89.26 -19.23 50.68
N THR A 397 -89.47 -20.48 50.26
CA THR A 397 -90.76 -21.20 50.26
C THR A 397 -91.31 -21.36 51.67
N GLN A 398 -90.43 -21.34 52.68
CA GLN A 398 -90.78 -21.43 54.10
C GLN A 398 -91.62 -20.24 54.61
N LEU A 399 -91.57 -19.06 53.98
CA LEU A 399 -92.42 -17.91 54.37
C LEU A 399 -93.85 -18.04 53.81
N VAL A 400 -94.01 -18.63 52.63
CA VAL A 400 -95.31 -18.85 51.98
C VAL A 400 -96.12 -19.90 52.75
N ASP A 401 -95.47 -20.97 53.21
CA ASP A 401 -96.11 -22.01 54.03
C ASP A 401 -96.48 -21.52 55.45
N LEU A 402 -95.72 -20.59 56.02
CA LEU A 402 -96.01 -19.99 57.33
C LEU A 402 -97.23 -19.05 57.27
N ILE A 403 -97.39 -18.29 56.19
CA ILE A 403 -98.56 -17.43 55.94
C ILE A 403 -99.83 -18.27 55.76
N ASN A 404 -99.74 -19.38 55.01
CA ASN A 404 -100.87 -20.30 54.82
C ASN A 404 -101.33 -20.97 56.13
N ARG A 405 -100.44 -21.07 57.14
CA ARG A 405 -100.78 -21.60 58.48
C ARG A 405 -101.37 -20.59 59.46
N LEU A 406 -101.21 -19.28 59.22
CA LEU A 406 -101.71 -18.20 60.10
C LEU A 406 -103.06 -17.60 59.65
N SER A 407 -103.64 -18.09 58.55
CA SER A 407 -104.96 -17.68 58.08
C SER A 407 -106.08 -18.45 58.81
N PRO A 408 -107.03 -17.79 59.51
CA PRO A 408 -108.17 -18.47 60.11
C PRO A 408 -109.09 -19.02 59.03
N LYS A 409 -109.40 -20.33 59.11
CA LYS A 409 -110.38 -20.98 58.23
C LYS A 409 -111.73 -20.25 58.33
N GLN A 410 -112.18 -19.68 57.23
CA GLN A 410 -113.61 -19.44 57.00
C GLN A 410 -114.29 -20.74 56.58
#